data_AF-A0A2U1QYP5-F1
#
_entry.id   AF-A0A2U1QYP5-F1
#
_cell.length_a   1.000
_cell.length_b   1.000
_cell.length_c   1.000
_cell.angle_alpha   90.00
_cell.angle_beta   90.00
_cell.angle_gamma   90.00
#
_symmetry.space_group_name_H-M   'P 1'
#
loop_
_entity.id
_entity.type
_entity.pdbx_description
1 polymer ?
#
loop_
_entity_poly.entity_id
_entity_poly.type
_entity_poly.pdbx_seq_one_letter_code
_entity_poly.pdbx_strand_id
1 'polypeptide(L)'
;MIKKIFTPALVVVLIWGIGHLLINQYYYEYLRPYQYLSIILAIPFAIYNLNKQRKEDKINNTENFKSSIYSMLFMAVIMIAFFFITKQDHI
;
A
#
# COMPACT_ATOMS: atom_id res chain seq x y z
N MET A 1 13.01 -18.17 -14.73
CA MET A 1 11.99 -18.07 -13.66
C MET A 1 11.99 -16.74 -12.89
N ILE A 2 12.92 -15.80 -13.11
CA ILE A 2 12.99 -14.50 -12.41
C ILE A 2 11.88 -13.50 -12.82
N LYS A 3 11.34 -13.63 -14.04
CA LYS A 3 10.34 -12.69 -14.60
C LYS A 3 8.98 -12.65 -13.88
N LYS A 4 8.65 -13.64 -13.03
CA LYS A 4 7.37 -13.69 -12.29
C LYS A 4 7.40 -13.01 -10.91
N ILE A 5 8.58 -12.69 -10.39
CA ILE A 5 8.73 -12.07 -9.07
C ILE A 5 8.51 -10.55 -9.16
N PHE A 6 8.98 -9.93 -10.24
CA PHE A 6 8.82 -8.50 -10.51
C PHE A 6 7.41 -8.21 -11.04
N THR A 7 6.43 -8.23 -10.14
CA THR A 7 5.14 -7.62 -10.43
C THR A 7 5.29 -6.09 -10.44
N PRO A 8 4.51 -5.36 -11.25
CA PRO A 8 4.55 -3.90 -11.27
C PRO A 8 4.34 -3.29 -9.87
N ALA A 9 3.49 -3.91 -9.06
CA ALA A 9 3.26 -3.50 -7.67
C ALA A 9 4.54 -3.61 -6.82
N LEU A 10 5.29 -4.71 -6.94
CA LEU A 10 6.55 -4.89 -6.21
C LEU A 10 7.58 -3.81 -6.60
N VAL A 11 7.68 -3.47 -7.89
CA VAL A 11 8.58 -2.43 -8.39
C VAL A 11 8.24 -1.07 -7.79
N VAL A 12 6.94 -0.72 -7.75
CA VAL A 12 6.48 0.53 -7.13
C VAL A 12 6.84 0.59 -5.64
N VAL A 13 6.62 -0.50 -4.90
CA VAL A 13 6.97 -0.57 -3.47
C VAL A 13 8.47 -0.44 -3.25
N LEU A 14 9.30 -1.08 -4.09
CA LEU A 14 10.75 -0.98 -4.00
C LEU A 14 11.25 0.44 -4.28
N ILE A 15 10.75 1.09 -5.34
CA ILE A 15 11.10 2.48 -5.68
C ILE A 15 10.69 3.41 -4.53
N TRP A 16 9.49 3.22 -3.99
CA TRP A 16 9.02 3.99 -2.85
C TRP A 16 9.90 3.80 -1.60
N GLY A 17 10.24 2.55 -1.26
CA GLY A 17 11.11 2.26 -0.12
C GLY A 17 12.52 2.83 -0.26
N ILE A 18 13.13 2.73 -1.44
CA ILE A 18 14.44 3.31 -1.73
C ILE A 18 14.38 4.85 -1.65
N GLY A 19 13.35 5.46 -2.25
CA GLY A 19 13.13 6.90 -2.17
C GLY A 19 12.98 7.38 -0.74
N HIS A 20 12.25 6.63 0.09
CA HIS A 20 12.11 6.93 1.52
C HIS A 20 13.45 6.91 2.26
N LEU A 21 14.30 5.90 2.04
CA LEU A 21 15.62 5.81 2.67
C LEU A 21 16.53 6.97 2.25
N LEU A 22 16.56 7.31 0.96
CA LEU A 22 17.37 8.40 0.44
C LEU A 22 16.93 9.75 1.00
N ILE A 23 15.62 10.00 1.06
CA ILE A 23 15.09 11.25 1.62
C ILE A 23 15.35 11.30 3.12
N ASN A 24 15.20 10.20 3.84
CA ASN A 24 15.49 10.16 5.27
C ASN A 24 16.96 10.48 5.57
N GLN A 25 17.89 9.96 4.75
CA GLN A 25 19.33 10.13 4.97
C GLN A 25 19.85 11.51 4.54
N TYR A 26 19.40 12.02 3.38
CA TYR A 26 19.99 13.22 2.78
C TYR A 26 19.08 14.46 2.86
N TYR A 27 17.78 14.28 3.08
CA TYR A 27 16.75 15.31 2.89
C TYR A 27 15.64 15.19 3.95
N TYR A 28 16.02 15.02 5.22
CA TYR A 28 15.10 14.69 6.31
C TYR A 28 13.92 15.68 6.44
N GLU A 29 14.14 16.96 6.14
CA GLU A 29 13.08 17.98 6.13
C GLU A 29 11.95 17.70 5.12
N TYR A 30 12.27 16.99 4.03
CA TYR A 30 11.31 16.58 3.00
C TYR A 30 10.67 15.22 3.26
N LEU A 31 11.01 14.56 4.37
CA LEU A 31 10.48 13.23 4.69
C LEU A 31 8.95 13.24 4.84
N ARG A 32 8.40 14.21 5.59
CA ARG A 32 6.95 14.33 5.78
C ARG A 32 6.23 14.70 4.47
N PRO A 33 6.65 15.75 3.72
CA PRO A 33 6.08 16.03 2.40
C PRO A 33 6.09 14.83 1.46
N TYR A 34 7.20 14.07 1.42
CA TYR A 34 7.31 12.87 0.59
C TYR A 34 6.29 11.80 0.97
N GLN A 35 6.11 11.54 2.26
CA GLN A 35 5.10 10.61 2.74
C GLN A 35 3.67 11.07 2.41
N TYR A 36 3.36 12.35 2.59
CA TYR A 36 2.03 12.88 2.25
C TYR A 36 1.73 12.80 0.76
N LEU A 37 2.70 13.16 -0.09
CA LEU A 37 2.58 12.99 -1.54
C LEU A 37 2.40 11.52 -1.93
N SER A 38 3.12 10.62 -1.27
CA SER A 38 2.99 9.18 -1.52
C SER A 38 1.56 8.69 -1.24
N ILE A 39 0.94 9.15 -0.15
CA ILE A 39 -0.45 8.81 0.19
C ILE A 39 -1.42 9.38 -0.86
N ILE A 40 -1.23 10.63 -1.26
CA ILE A 40 -2.05 11.31 -2.27
C ILE A 40 -2.00 10.57 -3.62
N LEU A 41 -0.86 9.97 -3.98
CA LEU A 41 -0.72 9.19 -5.20
C LEU A 41 -1.27 7.75 -5.05
N ALA A 42 -1.06 7.13 -3.88
CA ALA A 42 -1.47 5.75 -3.63
C ALA A 42 -3.00 5.59 -3.59
N ILE A 43 -3.73 6.52 -2.96
CA ILE A 43 -5.19 6.43 -2.79
C ILE A 43 -5.93 6.39 -4.14
N PRO A 44 -5.74 7.34 -5.08
CA PRO A 44 -6.41 7.32 -6.38
C PRO A 44 -6.05 6.08 -7.19
N PHE A 45 -4.79 5.64 -7.14
CA PHE A 45 -4.34 4.44 -7.84
C PHE A 45 -5.04 3.18 -7.30
N ALA A 46 -5.16 3.04 -5.98
CA ALA A 46 -5.87 1.94 -5.35
C ALA A 46 -7.37 1.96 -5.72
N ILE A 47 -8.03 3.13 -5.69
CA ILE A 47 -9.43 3.30 -6.08
C ILE A 47 -9.64 2.89 -7.54
N TYR A 48 -8.77 3.34 -8.45
CA TYR A 48 -8.85 2.97 -9.86
C TYR A 48 -8.73 1.45 -10.05
N ASN A 49 -7.77 0.81 -9.37
CA ASN A 49 -7.55 -0.63 -9.47
C ASN A 49 -8.74 -1.43 -8.91
N LEU A 50 -9.30 -1.02 -7.78
CA LEU A 50 -10.50 -1.64 -7.20
C LEU A 50 -11.72 -1.51 -8.12
N ASN A 51 -11.90 -0.33 -8.74
CA ASN A 51 -12.97 -0.12 -9.73
C ASN A 51 -12.79 -1.01 -10.96
N LYS A 52 -11.56 -1.22 -11.41
CA LYS A 52 -11.24 -2.15 -12.51
C LYS A 52 -11.54 -3.60 -12.11
N GLN A 53 -11.08 -4.06 -10.96
CA GLN A 53 -11.36 -5.40 -10.44
C GLN A 53 -12.86 -5.67 -10.32
N ARG A 54 -13.64 -4.71 -9.83
CA ARG A 54 -15.10 -4.83 -9.73
C ARG A 54 -15.77 -5.05 -11.09
N LYS A 55 -15.26 -4.42 -12.14
CA LYS A 55 -15.78 -4.61 -13.51
C LYS A 55 -15.38 -5.99 -14.06
N GLU A 56 -14.15 -6.41 -13.84
CA GLU A 56 -13.63 -7.71 -14.29
C GLU A 56 -14.33 -8.88 -13.58
N ASP A 57 -14.62 -8.77 -12.28
CA ASP A 57 -15.34 -9.78 -11.52
C ASP A 57 -16.75 -10.03 -12.06
N LYS A 58 -17.46 -8.98 -12.50
CA LYS A 58 -18.78 -9.11 -13.13
C LYS A 58 -18.74 -9.86 -14.45
N ILE A 59 -17.65 -9.73 -15.20
CA ILE A 59 -17.49 -10.35 -16.52
C ILE A 59 -17.02 -11.81 -16.36
N ASN A 60 -16.10 -12.06 -15.43
CA ASN A 60 -15.43 -13.33 -15.29
C ASN A 60 -16.02 -14.25 -14.19
N ASN A 61 -17.08 -13.82 -13.49
CA ASN A 61 -17.64 -14.51 -12.33
C ASN A 61 -16.58 -14.85 -11.26
N THR A 62 -15.65 -13.92 -11.02
CA THR A 62 -14.62 -14.04 -9.98
C THR A 62 -14.97 -13.19 -8.75
N GLU A 63 -14.31 -13.43 -7.61
CA GLU A 63 -14.52 -12.68 -6.36
C GLU A 63 -13.28 -11.90 -5.91
N ASN A 64 -12.42 -11.49 -6.85
CA ASN A 64 -11.14 -10.84 -6.55
C ASN A 64 -11.32 -9.50 -5.82
N PHE A 65 -12.36 -8.74 -6.17
CA PHE A 65 -12.72 -7.48 -5.52
C PHE A 65 -13.09 -7.69 -4.05
N LYS A 66 -13.92 -8.69 -3.74
CA LYS A 66 -14.28 -9.03 -2.35
C LYS A 66 -13.04 -9.44 -1.57
N SER A 67 -12.21 -10.32 -2.15
CA SER A 67 -10.96 -10.78 -1.55
C SER A 67 -9.99 -9.62 -1.26
N SER A 68 -9.85 -8.69 -2.20
CA SER A 68 -9.05 -7.47 -2.03
C SER A 68 -9.58 -6.60 -0.88
N ILE A 69 -10.90 -6.39 -0.78
CA ILE A 69 -11.51 -5.63 0.32
C ILE A 69 -11.27 -6.31 1.66
N TYR A 70 -11.50 -7.61 1.76
CA TYR A 70 -11.25 -8.35 3.00
C TYR A 70 -9.78 -8.26 3.44
N SER A 71 -8.85 -8.35 2.49
CA SER A 71 -7.42 -8.20 2.78
C SER A 71 -7.08 -6.79 3.28
N MET A 72 -7.67 -5.74 2.69
CA MET A 72 -7.49 -4.36 3.16
C MET A 72 -8.07 -4.15 4.57
N LEU A 73 -9.28 -4.66 4.83
CA LEU A 73 -9.90 -4.59 6.16
C LEU A 73 -9.09 -5.35 7.21
N PHE A 74 -8.62 -6.55 6.87
CA PHE A 74 -7.76 -7.35 7.75
C PHE A 74 -6.47 -6.61 8.09
N MET A 75 -5.81 -6.01 7.09
CA MET A 75 -4.61 -5.22 7.33
C MET A 75 -4.89 -3.98 8.18
N ALA A 76 -6.04 -3.31 8.00
CA ALA A 76 -6.44 -2.19 8.83
C ALA A 76 -6.65 -2.60 10.30
N VAL A 77 -7.25 -3.76 10.56
CA VAL A 77 -7.39 -4.33 11.91
C VAL A 77 -6.02 -4.60 12.53
N ILE A 78 -5.10 -5.22 11.78
CA ILE A 78 -3.72 -5.44 12.22
C ILE A 78 -3.03 -4.12 12.57
N MET A 79 -3.17 -3.09 11.74
CA MET A 79 -2.59 -1.77 12.01
C MET A 79 -3.14 -1.15 13.30
N ILE A 80 -4.45 -1.26 13.54
CA ILE A 80 -5.07 -0.77 14.78
C ILE A 80 -4.51 -1.54 15.99
N ALA A 81 -4.39 -2.87 15.90
CA ALA A 81 -3.80 -3.68 16.96
C ALA A 81 -2.34 -3.26 17.26
N PHE A 82 -1.51 -3.10 16.23
CA PHE A 82 -0.14 -2.60 16.39
C PHE A 82 -0.08 -1.19 16.97
N PHE A 83 -1.01 -0.32 16.61
CA PHE A 83 -1.09 1.02 17.20
C PHE A 83 -1.34 0.96 18.71
N PHE A 84 -2.22 0.07 19.17
CA PHE A 84 -2.44 -0.13 20.60
C PHE A 84 -1.24 -0.75 21.31
N ILE A 85 -0.58 -1.74 20.69
CA ILE A 85 0.63 -2.37 21.25
C ILE A 85 1.75 -1.34 21.38
N THR A 86 2.06 -0.60 20.30
CA THR A 86 3.14 0.41 20.31
C THR A 86 2.85 1.59 21.23
N LYS A 87 1.57 1.97 21.39
CA LYS A 87 1.18 2.95 22.41
C LYS A 87 1.43 2.43 23.83
N GLN A 88 1.25 1.14 24.07
CA GLN A 88 1.43 0.52 25.38
C GLN A 88 2.91 0.42 25.78
N ASP A 89 3.80 0.19 24.81
CA ASP A 89 5.27 0.15 25.03
C ASP A 89 5.91 1.53 25.25
N HIS A 90 5.17 2.63 25.03
CA HIS A 90 5.63 4.01 25.24
C HIS A 90 5.07 4.66 26.53
N ILE A 91 4.53 3.88 27.47
CA ILE A 91 4.14 4.32 28.83
C ILE A 91 5.15 3.77 29.86
#